data_AF-A0A920W085-F1
#
_entry.id   AF-A0A920W085-F1
#
_cell.length_a   1.000
_cell.length_b   1.000
_cell.length_c   1.000
_cell.angle_alpha   90.00
_cell.angle_beta   90.00
_cell.angle_gamma   90.00
#
_symmetry.space_group_name_H-M   'P 1'
#
loop_
_entity.id
_entity.type
_entity.pdbx_description
1 polymer ?
#
loop_
_entity_poly.entity_id
_entity_poly.type
_entity_poly.pdbx_seq_one_letter_code
_entity_poly.pdbx_strand_id
1 'polypeptide(L)' 'MKIKLVSTIGVHCSSIDDGQEFFNQIYPELKEGRSVEVDFTGVESILTPFLRTPRRLLGYLGKETVMERLSYAIFHRSN' A
#
# COMPACT_ATOMS: atom_id res chain seq x y z
N MET A 1 4.54 2.71 11.73
CA MET A 1 4.68 1.26 11.47
C MET A 1 5.44 1.05 10.17
N LYS A 2 6.27 0.00 10.05
CA LYS A 2 6.90 -0.39 8.78
C LYS A 2 6.42 -1.76 8.34
N ILE A 3 5.98 -1.90 7.10
CA ILE A 3 5.45 -3.14 6.51
C ILE A 3 6.28 -3.53 5.32
N LYS A 4 6.77 -4.77 5.29
CA LYS A 4 7.42 -5.33 4.10
C LYS A 4 6.41 -6.12 3.29
N LEU A 5 6.04 -5.60 2.14
CA LEU A 5 4.89 -6.11 1.37
C LEU A 5 5.08 -7.58 0.94
N VAL A 6 6.31 -7.97 0.61
CA VAL A 6 6.65 -9.36 0.29
C VAL A 6 6.43 -10.31 1.46
N SER A 7 6.72 -9.87 2.68
CA SER A 7 6.55 -10.69 3.89
C SER A 7 5.09 -10.75 4.33
N THR A 8 4.32 -9.71 4.01
CA THR A 8 2.91 -9.59 4.40
C THR A 8 1.97 -10.27 3.40
N ILE A 9 2.20 -10.08 2.11
CA ILE A 9 1.31 -10.51 1.02
C ILE A 9 2.01 -11.53 0.12
N GLY A 10 3.22 -11.21 -0.31
CA GLY A 10 3.99 -12.02 -1.24
C GLY A 10 4.62 -11.22 -2.36
N VAL A 11 5.36 -11.91 -3.23
CA VAL A 11 6.06 -11.30 -4.37
C VAL A 11 5.10 -10.84 -5.48
N HIS A 12 3.92 -11.45 -5.57
CA HIS A 12 2.88 -11.11 -6.55
C HIS A 12 1.62 -10.61 -5.85
N CYS A 13 1.45 -9.29 -5.80
CA CYS A 13 0.25 -8.64 -5.27
C CYS A 13 -0.83 -8.64 -6.36
N SER A 14 -1.56 -9.74 -6.49
CA SER A 14 -2.31 -10.05 -7.71
C SER A 14 -3.82 -10.08 -7.53
N SER A 15 -4.30 -10.33 -6.31
CA SER A 15 -5.71 -10.56 -6.02
C SER A 15 -6.37 -9.42 -5.24
N ILE A 16 -7.70 -9.42 -5.18
CA ILE A 16 -8.48 -8.49 -4.35
C ILE A 16 -8.25 -8.79 -2.87
N ASP A 17 -8.11 -10.08 -2.52
CA ASP A 17 -7.91 -10.57 -1.16
C ASP A 17 -6.57 -10.10 -0.61
N ASP A 18 -5.50 -10.17 -1.42
CA ASP A 18 -4.18 -9.60 -1.11
C ASP A 18 -4.29 -8.11 -0.74
N GLY A 19 -5.06 -7.36 -1.53
CA GLY A 19 -5.29 -5.94 -1.29
C GLY A 19 -6.12 -5.66 -0.03
N GLN A 20 -7.05 -6.57 0.31
CA GLN A 20 -7.87 -6.48 1.51
C GLN A 20 -7.07 -6.83 2.77
N GLU A 21 -6.21 -7.84 2.71
CA GLU A 21 -5.31 -8.22 3.79
C GLU A 21 -4.34 -7.08 4.13
N PHE A 22 -3.69 -6.52 3.10
CA PHE A 22 -2.81 -5.35 3.27
C PHE A 22 -3.57 -4.17 3.88
N PHE A 23 -4.79 -3.91 3.41
CA PHE A 23 -5.65 -2.85 3.93
C PHE A 23 -5.98 -3.04 5.42
N ASN A 24 -6.37 -4.26 5.81
CA ASN A 24 -6.75 -4.57 7.18
C ASN A 24 -5.59 -4.32 8.17
N GLN A 25 -4.34 -4.45 7.73
CA GLN A 25 -3.17 -4.17 8.54
C GLN A 25 -2.86 -2.68 8.67
N ILE A 26 -3.01 -1.89 7.60
CA ILE A 26 -2.66 -0.46 7.63
C ILE A 26 -3.79 0.44 8.13
N TYR A 27 -5.05 0.03 7.92
CA TYR A 27 -6.20 0.87 8.20
C TYR A 27 -6.31 1.32 9.68
N PRO A 28 -6.08 0.45 10.69
CA PRO A 28 -6.10 0.86 12.08
C PRO A 28 -5.09 1.97 12.39
N GLU A 29 -3.87 1.85 11.87
CA GLU A 29 -2.81 2.84 12.08
C GLU A 29 -3.17 4.19 11.44
N LEU A 30 -3.66 4.15 10.21
CA LEU A 30 -4.05 5.34 9.46
C LEU A 30 -5.27 6.03 10.10
N LYS A 31 -6.23 5.25 10.61
CA LYS A 31 -7.40 5.77 11.33
C LYS A 31 -7.00 6.52 12.61
N GLU A 32 -5.93 6.09 13.26
CA GLU A 32 -5.36 6.77 14.43
C GLU A 32 -4.40 7.92 14.06
N GLY A 33 -4.30 8.27 12.77
CA GLY A 33 -3.46 9.35 12.28
C GLY A 33 -1.96 9.04 12.28
N ARG A 34 -1.58 7.79 12.54
CA ARG A 34 -0.19 7.31 12.55
C ARG A 34 0.33 7.08 11.14
N SER A 35 1.64 7.25 10.96
CA SER A 35 2.30 7.01 9.67
C SER A 35 2.63 5.52 9.48
N VAL A 36 2.40 5.05 8.26
CA VAL A 36 2.76 3.70 7.81
C VAL A 36 3.77 3.81 6.66
N GLU A 37 4.93 3.21 6.85
CA GLU A 37 5.95 3.04 5.81
C GLU A 37 5.77 1.66 5.17
N VAL A 38 5.69 1.62 3.84
CA VAL A 38 5.51 0.38 3.08
C VAL A 38 6.76 0.14 2.25
N ASP A 39 7.41 -0.98 2.51
CA ASP A 39 8.59 -1.46 1.81
C ASP A 39 8.18 -2.43 0.70
N PHE A 40 8.40 -2.01 -0.54
CA PHE A 40 8.12 -2.76 -1.76
C PHE A 40 9.32 -3.58 -2.26
N THR A 41 10.42 -3.65 -1.50
CA THR A 41 11.63 -4.39 -1.90
C THR A 41 11.30 -5.88 -2.08
N GLY A 42 11.55 -6.38 -3.29
CA GLY A 42 11.32 -7.78 -3.69
C GLY A 42 9.91 -8.07 -4.21
N VAL A 43 9.04 -7.06 -4.33
CA VAL A 43 7.76 -7.22 -5.01
C VAL A 43 8.02 -7.26 -6.51
N GLU A 44 7.58 -8.33 -7.17
CA GLU A 44 7.77 -8.54 -8.60
C GLU A 44 6.62 -7.96 -9.43
N SER A 45 5.40 -8.01 -8.92
CA SER A 45 4.23 -7.46 -9.61
C SER A 45 3.13 -6.99 -8.68
N ILE A 46 2.48 -5.89 -9.07
CA ILE A 46 1.27 -5.37 -8.44
C ILE A 46 0.22 -5.22 -9.54
N LEU A 47 -0.88 -5.97 -9.43
CA LEU A 47 -1.94 -5.96 -10.43
C LEU A 47 -3.12 -5.09 -10.01
N THR A 48 -3.92 -4.67 -10.99
CA THR A 48 -5.12 -3.85 -10.78
C THR A 48 -6.10 -4.40 -9.73
N PRO A 49 -6.35 -5.73 -9.61
CA PRO A 49 -7.21 -6.26 -8.56
C PRO A 49 -6.72 -5.96 -7.14
N PHE A 50 -5.40 -6.00 -6.91
CA PHE A 50 -4.80 -5.62 -5.63
C PHE A 50 -5.07 -4.16 -5.27
N LEU A 51 -4.96 -3.26 -6.25
CA LEU A 51 -5.17 -1.82 -6.04
C LEU A 51 -6.64 -1.42 -5.92
N ARG A 52 -7.59 -2.30 -6.28
CA ARG A 52 -9.03 -2.01 -6.20
C ARG A 52 -9.50 -1.76 -4.75
N THR A 53 -8.88 -2.42 -3.78
CA THR A 53 -9.25 -2.34 -2.37
C THR A 53 -8.64 -1.12 -1.67
N PRO A 54 -7.31 -0.85 -1.77
CA PRO A 54 -6.70 0.39 -1.28
C PRO A 54 -7.26 1.65 -1.94
N ARG A 55 -7.86 1.56 -3.13
CA ARG A 55 -8.54 2.71 -3.77
C ARG A 55 -9.69 3.27 -2.93
N ARG A 56 -10.30 2.48 -2.03
CA ARG A 56 -11.27 2.98 -1.05
C ARG A 56 -10.60 3.83 0.05
N LEU A 57 -9.36 3.51 0.42
CA LEU A 57 -8.56 4.29 1.36
C LEU A 57 -8.31 5.71 0.83
N LEU A 58 -8.07 5.85 -0.48
CA LEU A 58 -7.96 7.16 -1.14
C LEU A 58 -9.23 8.00 -1.03
N GLY A 59 -10.39 7.33 -1.01
CA GLY A 59 -11.69 7.96 -0.76
C GLY A 59 -11.89 8.34 0.71
N TYR A 60 -11.37 7.55 1.65
CA TYR A 60 -11.50 7.76 3.10
C TYR A 60 -10.54 8.80 3.68
N LEU A 61 -9.31 8.88 3.17
CA LEU A 61 -8.29 9.83 3.63
C LEU A 61 -8.47 11.23 3.02
N GLY A 62 -9.31 11.39 2.00
CA GLY A 62 -9.36 12.62 1.21
C GLY A 62 -8.14 12.73 0.29
N LYS A 63 -8.35 13.19 -0.94
CA LYS A 63 -7.31 13.26 -1.99
C LYS A 63 -6.03 13.99 -1.53
N GLU A 64 -6.18 15.02 -0.71
CA GLU A 64 -5.06 15.84 -0.20
C GLU A 64 -4.16 15.08 0.79
N THR A 65 -4.75 14.40 1.78
CA THR A 65 -3.97 13.72 2.83
C THR A 65 -3.20 12.52 2.31
N VAL A 66 -3.71 11.87 1.25
CA VAL A 66 -2.97 10.81 0.56
C VAL A 66 -1.73 11.38 -0.11
N MET A 67 -1.87 12.47 -0.87
CA MET A 67 -0.76 13.06 -1.63
C MET A 67 0.34 13.61 -0.71
N GLU A 68 -0.02 14.14 0.47
CA GLU A 68 0.96 14.61 1.46
C GLU A 68 1.62 13.50 2.27
N ARG A 69 0.91 12.39 2.56
CA ARG A 69 1.41 11.33 3.48
C ARG A 69 1.92 10.07 2.79
N LEU A 70 1.58 9.84 1.53
CA LEU A 70 2.26 8.85 0.71
C LEU A 70 3.51 9.47 0.08
N SER A 71 4.61 9.35 0.80
CA SER A 71 5.94 9.52 0.22
C SER A 71 6.20 8.33 -0.71
N TYR A 72 5.80 8.42 -1.98
CA TYR A 72 6.26 7.48 -2.99
C TYR A 72 7.77 7.65 -3.11
N ALA A 73 8.54 6.67 -2.62
CA ALA A 73 9.92 6.53 -3.04
C ALA A 73 9.89 6.25 -4.55
N ILE A 74 10.22 7.27 -5.34
CA ILE A 74 10.24 7.21 -6.80
C ILE A 74 11.14 6.05 -7.20
N PHE A 75 10.55 5.09 -7.92
CA PHE A 75 11.26 3.96 -8.51
C PHE A 75 12.20 4.52 -9.59
N HIS A 76 13.47 4.77 -9.25
CA HIS A 76 14.50 5.02 -10.24
C HIS A 76 14.73 3.71 -11.01
N ARG A 77 14.01 3.54 -12.12
CA ARG A 77 14.35 2.54 -13.12
C ARG A 77 15.50 3.11 -13.95
N SER A 78 16.73 2.85 -13.52
CA SER A 78 17.89 2.97 -14.42
C SER A 78 17.86 1.78 -15.38
N ASN A 79 17.39 2.02 -16.61
CA ASN A 79 17.98 1.46 -17.83
C ASN A 79 17.54 2.28 -19.04
#